data_AF-A0A3Q0L5Y3-F1
#
_entry.id   AF-A0A3Q0L5Y3-F1
#
_cell.length_a   1.000
_cell.length_b   1.000
_cell.length_c   1.000
_cell.angle_alpha   90.00
_cell.angle_beta   90.00
_cell.angle_gamma   90.00
#
_symmetry.space_group_name_H-M   'P 1'
#
loop_
_entity.id
_entity.type
_entity.pdbx_description
1 polymer ?
#
loop_
_entity_poly.entity_id
_entity_poly.type
_entity_poly.pdbx_seq_one_letter_code
_entity_poly.pdbx_strand_id
1 'polypeptide(L)'
;MTSISFDTMIAENFSPFEIVEMDVKGKLFTIINSKIHQKGWSQKEAAVALEITQPRISNLKNLHHDKFSIEALMKLADKLGCEIEVSTKSGLTIAISE
;
A
#
# COMPACT_ATOMS: atom_id res chain seq x y z
N MET A 1 27.42 6.48 -22.62
CA MET A 1 26.09 6.29 -22.03
C MET A 1 26.17 6.67 -20.57
N THR A 2 25.63 7.81 -20.17
CA THR A 2 25.56 8.20 -18.76
C THR A 2 24.46 7.35 -18.13
N SER A 3 24.83 6.31 -17.39
CA SER A 3 23.88 5.57 -16.58
C SER A 3 23.56 6.46 -15.38
N ILE A 4 22.38 7.07 -15.40
CA ILE A 4 21.85 7.76 -14.21
C ILE A 4 21.41 6.64 -13.26
N SER A 5 21.90 6.68 -12.02
CA SER A 5 21.47 5.75 -10.99
C SER A 5 19.99 5.98 -10.67
N PHE A 6 19.24 4.90 -10.44
CA PHE A 6 17.82 4.98 -10.07
C PHE A 6 17.62 5.81 -8.79
N ASP A 7 18.53 5.69 -7.83
CA ASP A 7 18.50 6.46 -6.58
C ASP A 7 18.66 7.96 -6.85
N THR A 8 19.51 8.34 -7.81
CA THR A 8 19.72 9.74 -8.20
C THR A 8 18.47 10.30 -8.88
N MET A 9 17.86 9.54 -9.79
CA MET A 9 16.62 9.94 -10.47
C MET A 9 15.47 10.16 -9.47
N ILE A 10 15.32 9.28 -8.48
CA ILE A 10 14.28 9.41 -7.46
C ILE A 10 14.52 10.65 -6.59
N ALA A 11 15.76 10.88 -6.15
CA ALA A 11 16.10 12.03 -5.31
C ALA A 11 15.95 13.39 -6.02
N GLU A 12 16.13 13.44 -7.35
CA GLU A 12 15.98 14.66 -8.14
C GLU A 12 14.51 14.99 -8.48
N ASN A 13 13.64 13.98 -8.53
CA ASN A 13 12.27 14.13 -8.99
C ASN A 13 11.20 14.10 -7.88
N PHE A 14 11.53 13.63 -6.68
CA PHE A 14 10.58 13.48 -5.59
C PHE A 14 11.11 14.05 -4.28
N SER A 15 10.21 14.62 -3.48
CA SER A 15 10.55 15.02 -2.12
C SER A 15 10.83 13.79 -1.25
N PRO A 16 11.63 13.94 -0.18
CA PRO A 16 11.84 12.86 0.80
C PRO A 16 10.52 12.29 1.36
N PHE A 17 9.50 13.13 1.50
CA PHE A 17 8.18 12.70 1.97
C PHE A 17 7.46 11.84 0.93
N GLU A 18 7.44 12.22 -0.34
CA GLU A 18 6.80 11.43 -1.41
C GLU A 18 7.44 10.05 -1.55
N ILE A 19 8.77 9.96 -1.41
CA ILE A 19 9.50 8.69 -1.43
C ILE A 19 9.01 7.78 -0.30
N VAL A 20 8.89 8.31 0.91
CA VAL A 20 8.37 7.56 2.08
C VAL A 20 6.89 7.18 1.88
N GLU A 21 6.07 8.10 1.38
CA GLU A 21 4.65 7.84 1.12
C GLU A 21 4.47 6.70 0.11
N MET A 22 5.24 6.72 -0.99
CA MET A 22 5.20 5.67 -2.01
C MET A 22 5.64 4.31 -1.47
N ASP A 23 6.72 4.27 -0.66
CA ASP A 23 7.20 3.04 -0.02
C ASP A 23 6.15 2.45 0.92
N VAL A 24 5.57 3.27 1.80
CA VAL A 24 4.53 2.83 2.76
C VAL A 24 3.29 2.33 2.00
N LYS A 25 2.82 3.06 0.98
CA LYS A 25 1.70 2.60 0.14
C LYS A 25 2.03 1.30 -0.55
N GLY A 26 3.23 1.15 -1.13
CA GLY A 26 3.66 -0.07 -1.83
C GLY A 26 3.63 -1.31 -0.93
N LYS A 27 4.11 -1.18 0.30
CA LYS A 27 4.04 -2.25 1.31
C LYS A 27 2.59 -2.61 1.65
N LEU A 28 1.75 -1.61 1.90
CA LEU A 28 0.33 -1.81 2.19
C LEU A 28 -0.40 -2.49 1.02
N PHE A 29 -0.22 -2.02 -0.21
CA PHE A 29 -0.82 -2.65 -1.39
C PHE A 29 -0.41 -4.11 -1.53
N THR A 30 0.88 -4.42 -1.33
CA THR A 30 1.41 -5.78 -1.42
C THR A 30 0.71 -6.70 -0.42
N ILE A 31 0.64 -6.29 0.86
CA ILE A 31 0.02 -7.08 1.92
C ILE A 31 -1.48 -7.29 1.66
N ILE A 32 -2.20 -6.22 1.32
CA ILE A 32 -3.64 -6.27 1.06
C ILE A 32 -3.93 -7.19 -0.14
N ASN A 33 -3.20 -7.04 -1.25
CA ASN A 33 -3.39 -7.89 -2.44
C ASN A 33 -3.01 -9.35 -2.17
N SER A 34 -1.95 -9.59 -1.38
CA SER A 34 -1.55 -10.93 -0.92
C SER A 34 -2.68 -11.60 -0.13
N LYS A 35 -3.24 -10.92 0.88
CA LYS A 35 -4.34 -11.44 1.70
C LYS A 35 -5.61 -11.69 0.87
N ILE A 36 -5.97 -10.78 -0.05
CA ILE A 36 -7.10 -11.01 -0.98
C ILE A 36 -6.86 -12.26 -1.83
N HIS A 37 -5.64 -12.44 -2.34
CA HIS A 37 -5.27 -13.60 -3.15
C HIS A 37 -5.29 -14.91 -2.34
N GLN A 38 -4.72 -14.93 -1.14
CA GLN A 38 -4.70 -16.08 -0.24
C GLN A 38 -6.11 -16.54 0.16
N LYS A 39 -7.06 -15.61 0.30
CA LYS A 39 -8.47 -15.91 0.56
C LYS A 39 -9.22 -16.44 -0.68
N GLY A 40 -8.60 -16.42 -1.86
CA GLY A 40 -9.21 -16.88 -3.11
C GLY A 40 -10.34 -15.98 -3.61
N TRP A 41 -10.44 -14.75 -3.12
CA TRP A 41 -11.55 -13.87 -3.45
C TRP A 41 -11.46 -13.31 -4.88
N SER A 42 -12.58 -13.35 -5.58
CA SER A 42 -12.83 -12.51 -6.75
C SER A 42 -12.90 -11.03 -6.35
N GLN A 43 -12.83 -10.13 -7.34
CA GLN A 43 -12.98 -8.70 -7.06
C GLN A 43 -14.33 -8.34 -6.44
N LYS A 44 -15.39 -9.10 -6.73
CA LYS A 44 -16.73 -8.87 -6.16
C LYS A 44 -16.80 -9.30 -4.70
N GLU A 45 -16.23 -10.46 -4.38
CA GLU A 45 -16.19 -10.96 -3.00
C GLU A 45 -15.33 -10.04 -2.12
N ALA A 46 -14.16 -9.63 -2.61
CA ALA A 46 -13.31 -8.67 -1.92
C ALA A 46 -14.00 -7.30 -1.73
N ALA A 47 -14.78 -6.85 -2.72
CA ALA A 47 -15.55 -5.61 -2.60
C ALA A 47 -16.57 -5.67 -1.45
N VAL A 48 -17.30 -6.78 -1.35
CA VAL A 48 -18.27 -7.00 -0.26
C VAL A 48 -17.55 -7.11 1.08
N ALA A 49 -16.52 -7.96 1.17
CA ALA A 49 -15.80 -8.22 2.42
C ALA A 49 -15.06 -6.99 2.96
N LEU A 50 -14.54 -6.13 2.09
CA LEU A 50 -13.84 -4.90 2.46
C LEU A 50 -14.76 -3.67 2.50
N GLU A 51 -16.03 -3.85 2.15
CA GLU A 51 -17.09 -2.82 2.08
C GLU A 51 -16.66 -1.63 1.22
N ILE A 52 -16.08 -1.91 0.06
CA ILE A 52 -15.73 -0.91 -0.96
C ILE A 52 -16.26 -1.33 -2.31
N THR A 53 -16.30 -0.41 -3.28
CA THR A 53 -16.84 -0.72 -4.60
C THR A 53 -15.89 -1.64 -5.39
N GLN A 54 -16.44 -2.45 -6.29
CA GLN A 54 -15.64 -3.31 -7.18
C GLN A 54 -14.62 -2.51 -8.02
N PRO A 55 -14.94 -1.33 -8.59
CA PRO A 55 -13.93 -0.48 -9.25
C PRO A 55 -12.80 -0.07 -8.31
N ARG A 56 -13.07 0.14 -7.02
CA ARG A 56 -12.05 0.46 -6.03
C ARG A 56 -11.14 -0.74 -5.74
N ILE A 57 -11.69 -1.97 -5.70
CA ILE A 57 -10.88 -3.19 -5.68
C ILE A 57 -10.02 -3.33 -6.95
N SER A 58 -10.55 -2.97 -8.12
CA SER A 58 -9.75 -2.96 -9.36
C SER A 58 -8.60 -1.96 -9.26
N ASN A 59 -8.86 -0.75 -8.75
CA ASN A 59 -7.80 0.24 -8.53
C ASN A 59 -6.72 -0.27 -7.56
N LEU A 60 -7.13 -0.99 -6.51
CA LEU A 60 -6.24 -1.60 -5.51
C LEU A 60 -5.34 -2.70 -6.11
N LYS A 61 -5.92 -3.56 -6.94
CA LYS A 61 -5.20 -4.65 -7.62
C LYS A 61 -4.18 -4.14 -8.64
N ASN A 62 -4.49 -3.01 -9.29
CA ASN A 62 -3.63 -2.38 -10.29
C ASN A 62 -2.67 -1.34 -9.69
N LEU A 63 -2.55 -1.26 -8.37
CA LEU A 63 -1.61 -0.37 -7.67
C LEU A 63 -1.76 1.11 -8.07
N HIS A 64 -2.99 1.62 -8.23
CA HIS A 64 -3.19 3.05 -8.49
C HIS A 64 -2.93 3.88 -7.22
N HIS A 65 -1.65 4.13 -6.91
CA HIS A 65 -1.17 4.80 -5.69
C HIS A 65 -1.77 6.19 -5.47
N ASP A 66 -2.10 6.89 -6.55
CA ASP A 66 -2.74 8.21 -6.57
C ASP A 66 -4.18 8.19 -6.05
N LYS A 67 -4.85 7.03 -6.09
CA LYS A 67 -6.28 6.87 -5.69
C LYS A 67 -6.49 6.43 -4.24
N PHE A 68 -5.40 6.22 -3.51
CA PHE A 68 -5.43 5.74 -2.13
C PHE A 68 -4.53 6.58 -1.24
N SER A 69 -5.07 7.03 -0.11
CA SER A 69 -4.27 7.51 1.02
C SER A 69 -3.71 6.33 1.81
N ILE A 70 -2.64 6.58 2.58
CA ILE A 70 -2.12 5.59 3.55
C ILE A 70 -3.23 5.18 4.54
N GLU A 71 -4.00 6.13 5.06
CA GLU A 71 -5.13 5.85 5.96
C GLU A 71 -6.15 4.90 5.34
N ALA A 72 -6.52 5.11 4.06
CA ALA A 72 -7.47 4.24 3.38
C ALA A 72 -6.94 2.81 3.25
N LEU A 73 -5.64 2.65 2.96
CA LEU A 73 -5.01 1.34 2.87
C LEU A 73 -4.88 0.67 4.24
N MET A 74 -4.53 1.41 5.30
CA MET A 74 -4.51 0.90 6.67
C MET A 74 -5.88 0.35 7.09
N LYS A 75 -6.96 1.07 6.80
CA LYS A 75 -8.34 0.58 7.07
C LYS A 75 -8.65 -0.72 6.32
N LEU A 76 -8.15 -0.90 5.10
CA LEU A 76 -8.35 -2.13 4.34
C LEU A 76 -7.51 -3.29 4.90
N ALA A 77 -6.27 -3.02 5.33
CA ALA A 77 -5.41 -4.00 5.98
C ALA A 77 -6.01 -4.47 7.32
N ASP A 78 -6.54 -3.55 8.12
CA ASP A 78 -7.27 -3.85 9.37
C ASP A 78 -8.47 -4.77 9.12
N LYS A 79 -9.31 -4.48 8.11
CA LYS A 79 -10.42 -5.37 7.70
C LYS A 79 -9.97 -6.76 7.24
N LEU A 80 -8.72 -6.91 6.82
CA LEU A 80 -8.12 -8.20 6.45
C LEU A 80 -7.49 -8.93 7.64
N GLY A 81 -7.56 -8.34 8.84
CA GLY A 81 -7.01 -8.88 10.08
C GLY A 81 -5.51 -8.64 10.23
N CYS A 82 -4.95 -7.65 9.55
CA CYS A 82 -3.54 -7.28 9.73
C CYS A 82 -3.38 -6.42 10.98
N GLU A 83 -2.39 -6.72 11.80
CA GLU A 83 -2.02 -5.87 12.93
C GLU A 83 -1.12 -4.74 12.42
N ILE A 84 -1.42 -3.51 12.86
CA ILE A 84 -0.69 -2.31 12.46
C ILE A 84 0.03 -1.75 13.69
N GLU A 85 1.35 -1.76 13.65
CA GLU A 85 2.19 -1.17 14.70
C GLU A 85 2.86 0.11 14.20
N VAL A 86 2.78 1.16 15.00
CA VAL A 86 3.49 2.42 14.77
C VAL A 86 4.46 2.63 15.91
N SER A 87 5.75 2.79 15.59
CA SER A 87 6.79 3.07 16.58
C SER A 87 7.64 4.28 16.21
N THR A 88 8.13 4.98 17.23
CA THR A 88 8.85 6.25 17.06
C THR A 88 10.26 6.25 17.65
N LYS A 89 10.97 5.10 17.62
CA LYS A 89 12.23 4.93 18.37
C LYS A 89 13.37 5.83 17.87
N SER A 90 13.42 6.14 16.57
CA SER A 90 14.40 7.08 15.96
C SER A 90 13.85 7.83 14.72
N GLY A 91 12.52 7.81 14.54
CA GLY A 91 11.81 8.18 13.31
C GLY A 91 10.46 7.45 13.28
N LEU A 92 9.61 7.68 12.28
CA LEU A 92 8.34 6.98 12.13
C LEU A 92 8.57 5.63 11.44
N THR A 93 8.35 4.52 12.16
CA THR A 93 8.34 3.17 11.59
C THR A 93 6.92 2.64 11.63
N ILE A 94 6.41 2.22 10.46
CA ILE A 94 5.14 1.52 10.33
C ILE A 94 5.46 0.07 9.99
N ALA A 95 5.08 -0.85 10.87
CA ALA A 95 5.19 -2.28 10.66
C ALA A 95 3.79 -2.88 10.50
N ILE A 96 3.68 -3.90 9.65
CA ILE A 96 2.44 -4.61 9.39
C ILE A 96 2.77 -6.10 9.43
N SER A 97 2.15 -6.83 10.36
CA SER A 97 2.27 -8.28 10.53
C SER A 97 1.05 -8.99 9.95
N GLU A 98 1.28 -10.17 9.35
CA GLU A 98 0.25 -11.05 8.79
C GLU A 98 -0.37 -11.99 9.84
#